data_AF-A0A9E0UMS6-F1
#
_entry.id   AF-A0A9E0UMS6-F1
#
_cell.length_a   1.000
_cell.length_b   1.000
_cell.length_c   1.000
_cell.angle_alpha   90.00
_cell.angle_beta   90.00
_cell.angle_gamma   90.00
#
_symmetry.space_group_name_H-M   'P 1'
#
loop_
_entity.id
_entity.type
_entity.pdbx_description
1 polymer ?
#
loop_
_entity_poly.entity_id
_entity_poly.type
_entity_poly.pdbx_seq_one_letter_code
_entity_poly.pdbx_strand_id
1 'polypeptide(L)'
;MQDRPVIKTAIPRRRYQVGDYAASLLGEIESGDARQYRYILAFVPMGKREPELYVCAEPVPPKDRAGGAYRLRLVSESLSDVLDSDDRWGDLDAFAGQALKLATQVLGLQREQVVKLM
;
A
#
# COMPACT_ATOMS: atom_id res chain seq x y z
N MET A 1 15.54 2.35 0.46
CA MET A 1 14.38 2.16 -0.43
C MET A 1 14.19 3.35 -1.36
N GLN A 2 14.36 3.13 -2.67
CA GLN A 2 14.04 4.12 -3.70
C GLN A 2 12.51 4.28 -3.82
N ASP A 3 12.02 5.47 -4.22
CA ASP A 3 10.58 5.76 -4.41
C ASP A 3 9.68 5.61 -3.18
N ARG A 4 10.26 5.59 -1.98
CA ARG A 4 9.50 5.58 -0.71
C ARG A 4 8.49 6.75 -0.69
N PRO A 5 7.20 6.49 -0.40
CA PRO A 5 6.23 7.56 -0.23
C PRO A 5 6.65 8.55 0.87
N VAL A 6 6.72 9.84 0.56
CA VAL A 6 6.86 10.90 1.57
C VAL A 6 5.47 11.31 2.01
N ILE A 7 5.10 10.91 3.22
CA ILE A 7 3.79 11.21 3.81
C ILE A 7 3.96 12.36 4.79
N LYS A 8 3.29 13.49 4.53
CA LYS A 8 3.25 14.61 5.49
C LYS A 8 2.26 14.32 6.60
N THR A 9 1.04 13.95 6.23
CA THR A 9 -0.04 13.58 7.15
C THR A 9 -0.88 12.45 6.54
N ALA A 10 -1.50 11.63 7.39
CA ALA A 10 -2.46 10.61 6.97
C ALA A 10 -3.32 10.16 8.16
N ILE A 11 -4.50 9.63 7.86
CA ILE A 11 -5.40 9.02 8.84
C ILE A 11 -5.27 7.49 8.78
N PRO A 12 -4.84 6.82 9.86
CA PRO A 12 -4.89 5.37 9.96
C PRO A 12 -6.34 4.87 9.83
N ARG A 13 -6.57 3.96 8.88
CA ARG A 13 -7.89 3.36 8.64
C ARG A 13 -8.01 1.99 9.25
N ARG A 14 -6.96 1.18 9.13
CA ARG A 14 -6.90 -0.21 9.62
C ARG A 14 -5.47 -0.57 9.96
N ARG A 15 -5.31 -1.51 10.87
CA ARG A 15 -4.04 -2.12 11.20
C ARG A 15 -4.14 -3.62 11.04
N TYR A 16 -3.04 -4.24 10.64
CA TYR A 16 -2.93 -5.69 10.52
C TYR A 16 -1.61 -6.14 11.14
N GLN A 17 -1.59 -7.40 11.56
CA GLN A 17 -0.38 -8.15 11.85
C GLN A 17 -0.29 -9.30 10.85
N VAL A 18 0.89 -9.49 10.25
CA VAL A 18 1.17 -10.53 9.25
C VAL A 18 2.54 -11.10 9.54
N GLY A 19 2.59 -12.28 10.17
CA GLY A 19 3.84 -12.82 10.72
C GLY A 19 4.52 -11.79 11.62
N ASP A 20 5.79 -11.51 11.34
CA ASP A 20 6.61 -10.51 12.05
C ASP A 20 6.48 -9.08 11.51
N TYR A 21 5.43 -8.77 10.74
CA TYR A 21 5.18 -7.43 10.22
C TYR A 21 3.92 -6.80 10.83
N ALA A 22 4.05 -5.54 11.22
CA ALA A 22 2.91 -4.66 11.46
C ALA A 22 2.58 -3.92 10.16
N ALA A 23 1.33 -3.99 9.71
CA ALA A 23 0.87 -3.30 8.51
C ALA A 23 -0.15 -2.21 8.86
N SER A 24 0.09 -0.98 8.41
CA SER A 24 -0.82 0.16 8.64
C SER A 24 -1.42 0.63 7.33
N LEU A 25 -2.75 0.54 7.22
CA LEU A 25 -3.52 1.08 6.11
C LEU A 25 -3.85 2.54 6.41
N LEU A 26 -3.40 3.43 5.53
CA LEU A 26 -3.54 4.87 5.63
C LEU A 26 -4.48 5.37 4.52
N GLY A 27 -5.28 6.39 4.83
CA GLY A 27 -6.08 7.15 3.87
C GLY A 27 -6.13 8.62 4.28
N GLU A 28 -6.82 9.47 3.51
CA GLU A 28 -6.75 10.94 3.71
C GLU A 28 -5.28 11.42 3.78
N ILE A 29 -4.51 11.07 2.76
CA ILE A 29 -3.05 11.23 2.76
C ILE A 29 -2.70 12.59 2.13
N GLU A 30 -1.97 13.41 2.87
CA GLU A 30 -1.24 14.53 2.30
C GLU A 30 0.16 14.06 1.90
N SER A 31 0.41 14.04 0.60
CA SER A 31 1.69 13.64 0.03
C SER A 31 2.70 14.79 0.05
N GLY A 32 3.94 14.47 0.39
CA GLY A 32 5.12 15.31 0.14
C GLY A 32 5.79 15.02 -1.21
N ASP A 33 5.31 14.01 -1.94
CA ASP A 33 5.82 13.62 -3.26
C ASP A 33 5.09 14.37 -4.39
N ALA A 34 5.58 14.20 -5.62
CA ALA A 34 4.80 14.52 -6.82
C ALA A 34 3.61 13.56 -7.04
N ARG A 35 3.57 12.42 -6.34
CA ARG A 35 2.51 11.42 -6.42
C ARG A 35 1.41 11.71 -5.40
N GLN A 36 0.17 11.46 -5.76
CA GLN A 36 -0.97 11.46 -4.83
C GLN A 36 -1.34 10.03 -4.47
N TYR A 37 -1.94 9.85 -3.28
CA TYR A 37 -2.30 8.53 -2.78
C TYR A 37 -3.74 8.54 -2.27
N ARG A 38 -4.55 7.61 -2.77
CA ARG A 38 -5.86 7.31 -2.21
C ARG A 38 -5.71 6.48 -0.93
N TYR A 39 -4.89 5.43 -1.01
CA TYR A 39 -4.55 4.56 0.10
C TYR A 39 -3.07 4.16 0.04
N ILE A 40 -2.48 3.94 1.20
CA ILE A 40 -1.16 3.33 1.36
C ILE A 40 -1.29 2.22 2.41
N LEU A 41 -0.78 1.02 2.13
CA LEU A 41 -0.56 -0.02 3.12
C LEU A 41 0.95 -0.18 3.32
N ALA A 42 1.45 0.26 4.47
CA ALA A 42 2.87 0.22 4.81
C ALA A 42 3.16 -0.94 5.78
N PHE A 43 4.18 -1.74 5.48
CA PHE A 43 4.59 -2.91 6.27
C PHE A 43 5.92 -2.63 6.97
N VAL A 44 5.89 -2.65 8.30
CA VAL A 44 7.04 -2.42 9.18
C VAL A 44 7.39 -3.74 9.87
N PRO A 45 8.62 -4.25 9.72
CA PRO A 45 9.07 -5.40 10.50
C PRO A 45 9.05 -5.10 11.99
N MET A 46 8.76 -6.09 12.80
CA MET A 46 8.74 -5.96 14.25
C MET A 46 10.11 -5.52 14.77
N GLY A 47 10.11 -4.52 15.66
CA GLY A 47 11.34 -3.91 16.20
C GLY A 47 12.01 -2.89 15.28
N LYS A 48 11.49 -2.67 14.06
CA LYS A 48 11.93 -1.59 13.16
C LYS A 48 10.99 -0.39 13.27
N ARG A 49 11.48 0.77 12.81
CA ARG A 49 10.72 2.02 12.76
C ARG A 49 10.28 2.39 11.35
N GLU A 50 11.01 1.92 10.35
CA GLU A 50 10.75 2.26 8.95
C GLU A 50 10.08 1.09 8.22
N PRO A 51 9.11 1.36 7.33
CA PRO A 51 8.53 0.32 6.49
C PRO A 51 9.52 -0.17 5.43
N GLU A 52 9.47 -1.47 5.14
CA GLU A 52 10.27 -2.12 4.09
C GLU A 52 9.48 -2.36 2.80
N LEU A 53 8.15 -2.28 2.88
CA LEU A 53 7.25 -2.46 1.75
C LEU A 53 6.06 -1.53 1.87
N TYR A 54 5.68 -0.96 0.73
CA TYR A 54 4.46 -0.19 0.55
C TYR A 54 3.67 -0.78 -0.62
N VAL A 55 2.36 -0.86 -0.44
CA VAL A 55 1.42 -1.00 -1.55
C VAL A 55 0.56 0.26 -1.58
N CYS A 56 0.39 0.85 -2.76
CA CYS A 56 -0.24 2.16 -2.91
C CYS A 56 -1.37 2.07 -3.94
N ALA A 57 -2.48 2.77 -3.65
CA ALA A 57 -3.49 3.11 -4.64
C ALA A 57 -3.30 4.57 -5.05
N GLU A 58 -2.91 4.81 -6.29
CA GLU A 58 -2.61 6.15 -6.83
C GLU A 58 -3.75 6.57 -7.78
N PRO A 59 -4.39 7.73 -7.59
CA PRO A 59 -5.37 8.22 -8.56
C PRO A 59 -4.68 8.54 -9.89
N VAL A 60 -5.33 8.16 -10.98
CA VAL A 60 -4.87 8.40 -12.34
C VAL A 60 -5.49 9.70 -12.85
N PRO A 61 -4.70 10.60 -13.48
CA PRO A 61 -5.22 11.79 -14.13
C PRO A 61 -6.33 11.43 -15.14
N PRO A 62 -7.41 12.22 -15.26
CA PRO A 62 -8.55 11.88 -16.11
C PRO A 62 -8.19 11.47 -17.55
N LYS A 63 -7.18 12.11 -18.13
CA LYS A 63 -6.67 11.85 -19.48
C LYS A 63 -6.07 10.45 -19.69
N ASP A 64 -5.66 9.77 -18.61
CA ASP A 64 -4.92 8.51 -18.66
C ASP A 64 -5.73 7.32 -18.07
N ARG A 65 -7.06 7.48 -17.90
CA ARG A 65 -7.94 6.52 -17.23
C ARG A 65 -8.46 5.37 -18.09
N ALA A 66 -7.83 5.10 -19.23
CA ALA A 66 -8.26 4.00 -20.11
C ALA A 66 -8.26 2.64 -19.38
N GLY A 67 -7.38 2.45 -18.41
CA GLY A 67 -7.32 1.28 -17.54
C GLY A 67 -7.92 1.49 -16.14
N GLY A 68 -8.73 2.53 -15.93
CA GLY A 68 -9.32 2.84 -14.62
C GLY A 68 -8.74 4.09 -13.94
N ALA A 69 -9.46 4.55 -12.92
CA ALA A 69 -9.20 5.78 -12.17
C ALA A 69 -8.09 5.64 -11.13
N TYR A 70 -7.62 4.42 -10.86
CA TYR A 70 -6.57 4.14 -9.87
C TYR A 70 -5.56 3.12 -10.38
N ARG A 71 -4.30 3.28 -9.96
CA ARG A 71 -3.19 2.36 -10.18
C ARG A 71 -2.79 1.71 -8.87
N LEU A 72 -2.49 0.42 -8.92
CA LEU A 72 -1.92 -0.34 -7.82
C LEU A 72 -0.39 -0.39 -8.00
N ARG A 73 0.34 0.26 -7.10
CA ARG A 73 1.81 0.28 -7.10
C ARG A 73 2.35 -0.51 -5.92
N LEU A 74 3.47 -1.20 -6.14
CA LEU A 74 4.30 -1.78 -5.10
C LEU A 74 5.64 -1.06 -5.03
N VAL A 75 6.10 -0.73 -3.82
CA VAL A 75 7.41 -0.12 -3.56
C VAL A 75 8.11 -0.89 -2.44
N SER A 76 9.27 -1.46 -2.75
CA SER A 76 10.18 -2.15 -1.82
C SER A 76 11.62 -1.74 -2.13
N GLU A 77 12.60 -2.29 -1.41
CA GLU A 77 14.02 -2.05 -1.70
C GLU A 77 14.42 -2.46 -3.12
N SER A 78 13.83 -3.53 -3.64
CA SER A 78 14.20 -4.15 -4.91
C SER A 78 13.26 -3.84 -6.07
N LEU A 79 12.04 -3.36 -5.80
CA LEU A 79 11.01 -3.17 -6.82
C LEU A 79 10.16 -1.92 -6.55
N SER A 80 10.03 -1.04 -7.55
CA SER A 80 9.05 0.05 -7.58
C SER A 80 8.32 -0.01 -8.91
N ASP A 81 7.10 -0.58 -8.93
CA ASP A 81 6.38 -0.77 -10.19
C ASP A 81 4.85 -0.72 -10.04
N VAL A 82 4.17 -0.37 -11.12
CA VAL A 82 2.70 -0.41 -11.23
C VAL A 82 2.31 -1.82 -11.68
N LEU A 83 1.57 -2.53 -10.82
CA LEU A 83 1.20 -3.91 -11.04
C LEU A 83 -0.20 -4.08 -11.66
N ASP A 84 -1.09 -3.11 -11.44
CA ASP A 84 -2.45 -3.14 -11.98
C ASP A 84 -3.04 -1.72 -12.11
N SER A 85 -4.08 -1.57 -12.91
CA SER A 85 -4.93 -0.36 -13.00
C SER A 85 -6.39 -0.78 -13.06
N ASP A 86 -7.22 -0.23 -12.17
CA ASP A 86 -8.65 -0.52 -12.10
C ASP A 86 -9.36 0.49 -11.17
N ASP A 87 -10.64 0.75 -11.39
CA ASP A 87 -11.47 1.62 -10.53
C ASP A 87 -11.62 1.05 -9.10
N ARG A 88 -11.60 -0.28 -8.95
CA ARG A 88 -11.78 -0.98 -7.67
C ARG A 88 -10.71 -0.63 -6.64
N TRP A 89 -9.54 -0.13 -7.04
CA TRP A 89 -8.50 0.31 -6.10
C TRP A 89 -8.87 1.61 -5.36
N GLY A 90 -9.95 2.28 -5.77
CA GLY A 90 -10.58 3.35 -5.01
C GLY A 90 -11.40 2.88 -3.81
N ASP A 91 -11.77 1.59 -3.76
CA ASP A 91 -12.47 0.97 -2.65
C ASP A 91 -11.49 0.43 -1.59
N LEU A 92 -11.79 0.70 -0.32
CA LEU A 92 -10.88 0.41 0.78
C LEU A 92 -10.73 -1.10 1.02
N ASP A 93 -11.82 -1.85 0.92
CA ASP A 93 -11.83 -3.29 1.18
C ASP A 93 -11.16 -4.07 0.04
N ALA A 94 -11.48 -3.72 -1.21
CA ALA A 94 -10.85 -4.29 -2.40
C ALA A 94 -9.34 -4.02 -2.42
N PHE A 95 -8.94 -2.78 -2.18
CA PHE A 95 -7.53 -2.41 -2.08
C PHE A 95 -6.82 -3.16 -0.96
N ALA A 96 -7.36 -3.15 0.27
CA ALA A 96 -6.71 -3.79 1.40
C ALA A 96 -6.51 -5.30 1.17
N GLY A 97 -7.54 -5.98 0.65
CA GLY A 97 -7.47 -7.41 0.33
C GLY A 97 -6.39 -7.73 -0.69
N GLN A 98 -6.29 -6.96 -1.77
CA GLN A 98 -5.25 -7.18 -2.79
C GLN A 98 -3.86 -6.81 -2.27
N ALA A 99 -3.72 -5.69 -1.56
CA ALA A 99 -2.45 -5.22 -1.02
C ALA A 99 -1.84 -6.21 -0.03
N LEU A 100 -2.67 -6.79 0.85
CA LEU A 100 -2.23 -7.85 1.77
C LEU A 100 -1.76 -9.10 1.02
N LYS A 101 -2.49 -9.54 -0.01
CA LYS A 101 -2.09 -10.69 -0.83
C LYS A 101 -0.74 -10.45 -1.52
N LEU A 102 -0.58 -9.30 -2.19
CA LEU A 102 0.68 -8.95 -2.85
C LEU A 102 1.84 -8.86 -1.86
N ALA A 103 1.62 -8.24 -0.71
CA ALA A 103 2.64 -8.10 0.31
C ALA A 103 3.08 -9.44 0.90
N THR A 104 2.13 -10.33 1.24
CA THR A 104 2.47 -11.68 1.71
C THR A 104 3.26 -12.47 0.67
N GLN A 105 3.00 -12.27 -0.61
CA GLN A 105 3.77 -12.90 -1.68
C GLN A 105 5.20 -12.34 -1.76
N VAL A 106 5.35 -11.02 -1.76
CA VAL A 106 6.65 -10.36 -1.89
C VAL A 106 7.54 -10.57 -0.65
N LEU A 107 6.95 -10.61 0.54
CA LEU A 107 7.67 -10.83 1.79
C LEU A 107 7.89 -12.33 2.11
N GLY A 108 7.35 -13.25 1.30
CA GLY A 108 7.47 -14.69 1.56
C GLY A 108 6.65 -15.17 2.77
N LEU A 109 5.55 -14.49 3.09
CA LEU A 109 4.67 -14.73 4.24
C LEU A 109 3.35 -15.40 3.84
N GLN A 110 3.30 -16.15 2.73
CA GLN A 110 2.05 -16.71 2.20
C GLN A 110 1.37 -17.73 3.14
N ARG A 111 2.12 -18.29 4.09
CA ARG A 111 1.62 -19.22 5.10
C ARG A 111 1.22 -18.54 6.40
N GLU A 112 1.53 -17.26 6.55
CA GLU A 112 1.23 -16.50 7.75
C GLU A 112 -0.23 -16.07 7.77
N GLN A 113 -0.82 -16.04 8.97
CA GLN A 113 -2.15 -15.52 9.15
C GLN A 113 -2.12 -13.98 9.11
N VAL A 114 -3.00 -13.39 8.31
CA VAL A 114 -3.29 -11.96 8.38
C VAL A 114 -4.33 -11.71 9.46
N VAL A 115 -3.92 -11.05 10.54
CA VAL A 115 -4.80 -10.66 11.64
C VAL A 115 -5.13 -9.18 11.51
N LYS A 116 -6.41 -8.85 11.33
CA LYS A 116 -6.87 -7.45 11.41
C LYS A 116 -6.95 -7.04 12.88
N LEU A 117 -6.25 -5.97 13.23
CA LEU A 117 -6.23 -5.40 14.57
C LEU A 117 -7.39 -4.40 14.73
N MET A 118 -7.81 -4.17 15.99
CA MET A 118 -8.87 -3.23 16.34
C MET A 118 -8.50 -1.79 15.98
#